data_AF-A0A2E6HXI8-F1
#
_entry.id   AF-A0A2E6HXI8-F1
#
_cell.length_a   1.000
_cell.length_b   1.000
_cell.length_c   1.000
_cell.angle_alpha   90.00
_cell.angle_beta   90.00
_cell.angle_gamma   90.00
#
_symmetry.space_group_name_H-M   'P 1'
#
loop_
_entity.id
_entity.type
_entity.pdbx_description
1 polymer ?
#
loop_
_entity_poly.entity_id
_entity_poly.type
_entity_poly.pdbx_seq_one_letter_code
_entity_poly.pdbx_strand_id
1 'polypeptide(L)'
;MKVDHVGIAVRSIEEALSHYENLLGFTREGSPVLVDRYGVRVVVLCNREGERVELVEPLSEESPVYRSLKKGKYGCVHHMCYRCTEIEKTLERAVDAGATIVSPPGPGGVHEDSVVAFVLHPDFGLTEFVEVTR
;
A
#
# COMPACT_ATOMS: atom_id res chain seq x y z
N MET A 1 12.24 11.56 -1.71
CA MET A 1 10.92 11.23 -2.30
C MET A 1 9.83 11.73 -1.35
N LYS A 2 8.60 11.93 -1.85
CA LYS A 2 7.44 12.25 -1.00
C LYS A 2 6.77 10.93 -0.60
N VAL A 3 6.33 10.80 0.66
CA VAL A 3 5.41 9.72 1.05
C VAL A 3 4.11 9.89 0.27
N ASP A 4 3.69 8.85 -0.44
CA ASP A 4 2.39 8.83 -1.10
C ASP A 4 1.29 8.47 -0.10
N HIS A 5 1.44 7.32 0.56
CA HIS A 5 0.53 6.81 1.57
C HIS A 5 1.24 5.82 2.51
N VAL A 6 0.54 5.46 3.58
CA VAL A 6 0.91 4.34 4.46
C VAL A 6 -0.09 3.20 4.27
N GLY A 7 0.40 2.03 3.90
CA GLY A 7 -0.42 0.83 3.76
C GLY A 7 -0.67 0.17 5.11
N ILE A 8 -1.93 -0.05 5.46
CA ILE A 8 -2.36 -0.68 6.71
C ILE A 8 -3.13 -1.95 6.38
N ALA A 9 -2.58 -3.09 6.78
CA ALA A 9 -3.30 -4.35 6.68
C ALA A 9 -4.42 -4.40 7.72
N VAL A 10 -5.64 -4.73 7.29
CA VAL A 10 -6.83 -4.81 8.14
C VAL A 10 -7.59 -6.11 7.87
N ARG A 11 -8.35 -6.59 8.87
CA ARG A 11 -9.21 -7.78 8.72
C ARG A 11 -10.53 -7.46 8.00
N SER A 12 -11.00 -6.23 8.14
CA SER A 12 -12.22 -5.72 7.53
C SER A 12 -12.01 -4.25 7.23
N ILE A 13 -12.09 -3.87 5.95
CA ILE A 13 -12.10 -2.47 5.54
C ILE A 13 -13.32 -1.76 6.14
N GLU A 14 -14.48 -2.42 6.20
CA GLU A 14 -15.71 -1.82 6.73
C GLU A 14 -15.57 -1.39 8.20
N GLU A 15 -15.03 -2.27 9.05
CA GLU A 15 -14.80 -1.96 10.46
C GLU A 15 -13.74 -0.86 10.61
N ALA A 16 -12.63 -0.98 9.89
CA ALA A 16 -11.54 0.00 9.94
C ALA A 16 -11.99 1.39 9.47
N LEU A 17 -12.76 1.47 8.38
CA LEU A 17 -13.31 2.72 7.83
C LEU A 17 -14.04 3.52 8.90
N SER A 18 -14.91 2.88 9.68
CA SER A 18 -15.66 3.55 10.74
C SER A 18 -14.73 4.23 11.76
N HIS A 19 -13.59 3.64 12.08
CA HIS A 19 -12.62 4.22 13.01
C HIS A 19 -11.81 5.34 12.37
N TYR A 20 -11.36 5.16 11.12
CA TYR A 20 -10.63 6.21 10.40
C TYR A 20 -11.51 7.45 10.16
N GLU A 21 -12.78 7.27 9.82
CA GLU A 21 -13.73 8.36 9.60
C GLU A 21 -14.08 9.05 10.94
N ASN A 22 -14.48 8.30 11.96
CA ASN A 22 -15.01 8.89 13.19
C ASN A 22 -13.94 9.36 14.20
N LEU A 23 -12.79 8.69 14.26
CA LEU A 23 -11.73 9.01 15.24
C LEU A 23 -10.64 9.89 14.64
N LEU A 24 -10.24 9.62 13.41
CA LEU A 24 -9.06 10.25 12.79
C LEU A 24 -9.41 11.29 11.71
N GLY A 25 -10.69 11.42 11.34
CA GLY A 25 -11.14 12.43 10.39
C GLY A 25 -10.71 12.18 8.94
N PHE A 26 -10.44 10.93 8.58
CA PHE A 26 -10.17 10.52 7.21
C PHE A 26 -11.47 10.34 6.43
N THR A 27 -11.39 10.41 5.10
CA THR A 27 -12.51 10.16 4.19
C THR A 27 -12.04 9.30 3.02
N ARG A 28 -12.95 8.54 2.41
CA ARG A 28 -12.64 7.67 1.28
C ARG A 28 -12.33 8.47 0.01
N GLU A 29 -11.18 8.17 -0.61
CA GLU A 29 -10.88 8.55 -1.99
C GLU A 29 -11.37 7.42 -2.92
N GLY A 30 -12.67 7.42 -3.23
CA GLY A 30 -13.28 6.44 -4.13
C GLY A 30 -13.87 5.20 -3.43
N SER A 31 -14.16 4.17 -4.23
CA SER A 31 -14.73 2.91 -3.75
C SER A 31 -13.63 1.85 -3.56
N PRO A 32 -13.83 0.86 -2.67
CA PRO A 32 -12.89 -0.25 -2.56
C PRO A 32 -12.70 -1.00 -3.89
N VAL A 33 -11.45 -1.31 -4.24
CA VAL A 33 -11.05 -1.98 -5.47
C VAL A 33 -10.51 -3.37 -5.15
N LEU A 34 -10.82 -4.36 -6.00
CA LEU A 34 -10.22 -5.69 -5.92
C LEU A 34 -8.91 -5.71 -6.71
N VAL A 35 -7.84 -6.18 -6.07
CA VAL A 35 -6.53 -6.36 -6.69
C VAL A 35 -6.22 -7.84 -6.75
N ASP A 36 -6.75 -8.51 -7.78
CA ASP A 36 -6.72 -9.98 -7.92
C ASP A 36 -5.30 -10.56 -7.85
N ARG A 37 -4.32 -9.84 -8.41
CA ARG A 37 -2.91 -10.25 -8.38
C ARG A 37 -2.38 -10.54 -6.97
N TYR A 38 -2.88 -9.82 -5.97
CA TYR A 38 -2.48 -9.99 -4.57
C TYR A 38 -3.60 -10.61 -3.71
N GLY A 39 -4.76 -10.90 -4.29
CA GLY A 39 -5.92 -11.42 -3.56
C GLY A 39 -6.33 -10.50 -2.41
N VAL A 40 -6.40 -9.19 -2.66
CA VAL A 40 -6.76 -8.17 -1.65
C VAL A 40 -7.87 -7.27 -2.16
N ARG A 41 -8.61 -6.69 -1.22
CA ARG A 41 -9.45 -5.51 -1.41
C ARG A 41 -8.73 -4.31 -0.82
N VAL A 42 -8.79 -3.18 -1.51
CA VAL A 42 -8.02 -1.97 -1.17
C VAL A 42 -8.92 -0.74 -1.20
N VAL A 43 -8.74 0.20 -0.29
CA VAL A 43 -9.33 1.54 -0.37
C VAL A 43 -8.36 2.59 0.12
N VAL A 44 -8.25 3.70 -0.61
CA VAL A 44 -7.45 4.86 -0.19
C VAL A 44 -8.31 5.81 0.62
N LEU A 45 -7.74 6.30 1.71
CA LEU A 45 -8.31 7.30 2.60
C LEU A 45 -7.44 8.54 2.58
N CYS A 46 -8.06 9.71 2.72
CA CYS A 46 -7.39 10.99 2.77
C CYS A 46 -8.00 11.87 3.86
N ASN A 47 -7.14 12.56 4.62
CA ASN A 47 -7.57 13.56 5.57
C ASN A 47 -7.53 14.97 4.96
N ARG A 48 -7.95 15.98 5.73
CA ARG A 48 -8.02 17.38 5.26
C ARG A 48 -6.66 18.00 4.93
N GLU A 49 -5.58 17.45 5.48
CA GLU A 49 -4.21 17.91 5.23
C GLU A 49 -3.58 17.21 4.00
N GLY A 50 -4.31 16.29 3.36
CA GLY A 50 -3.84 15.56 2.19
C GLY A 50 -2.95 14.37 2.52
N GLU A 51 -2.90 13.93 3.78
CA GLU A 51 -2.22 12.69 4.17
C GLU A 51 -3.09 11.48 3.80
N ARG A 52 -2.45 10.43 3.32
CA ARG A 52 -3.14 9.24 2.81
C ARG A 52 -2.79 7.97 3.56
N VAL A 53 -3.82 7.16 3.75
CA VAL A 53 -3.72 5.81 4.29
C VAL A 53 -4.41 4.87 3.31
N GLU A 54 -3.75 3.78 2.97
CA GLU A 54 -4.33 2.71 2.17
C GLU A 54 -4.72 1.55 3.09
N LEU A 55 -6.00 1.19 3.12
CA LEU A 55 -6.44 0.01 3.86
C LEU A 55 -6.40 -1.21 2.93
N VAL A 56 -5.73 -2.27 3.38
CA VAL A 56 -5.51 -3.50 2.62
C VAL A 56 -6.11 -4.69 3.35
N GLU A 57 -7.17 -5.27 2.79
CA GLU A 57 -7.88 -6.42 3.35
C GLU A 57 -7.63 -7.67 2.51
N PRO A 58 -7.11 -8.77 3.08
CA PRO A 58 -6.94 -10.01 2.36
C PRO A 58 -8.29 -10.67 2.04
N LEU A 59 -8.46 -11.16 0.82
CA LEU A 59 -9.67 -11.88 0.39
C LEU A 59 -9.68 -13.35 0.83
N SER A 60 -8.52 -13.90 1.19
CA SER A 60 -8.36 -15.28 1.64
C SER A 60 -7.07 -15.48 2.44
N GLU A 61 -6.90 -16.66 3.02
CA GLU A 61 -5.66 -17.01 3.74
C GLU A 61 -4.41 -17.10 2.86
N GLU A 62 -4.60 -17.22 1.54
CA GLU A 62 -3.52 -17.33 0.56
C GLU A 62 -2.92 -15.97 0.18
N SER A 63 -3.59 -14.87 0.53
CA SER A 63 -3.08 -13.52 0.28
C SER A 63 -1.75 -13.31 1.04
N PRO A 64 -0.71 -12.71 0.41
CA PRO A 64 0.54 -12.40 1.09
C PRO A 64 0.34 -11.52 2.34
N VAL A 65 -0.71 -10.69 2.34
CA VAL A 65 -1.07 -9.80 3.46
C VAL A 65 -1.69 -10.58 4.62
N TYR A 66 -2.32 -11.74 4.38
CA TYR A 66 -2.96 -12.50 5.46
C TYR A 66 -1.99 -12.90 6.57
N ARG A 67 -0.73 -13.19 6.21
CA ARG A 67 0.31 -13.57 7.18
C ARG A 67 0.67 -12.44 8.14
N SER A 68 0.62 -11.18 7.71
CA SER A 68 0.90 -10.04 8.61
C SER A 68 -0.15 -9.92 9.71
N LEU A 69 -1.39 -10.34 9.43
CA LEU A 69 -2.50 -10.35 10.37
C LEU A 69 -2.55 -11.60 11.27
N LYS A 70 -1.85 -12.70 10.94
CA LYS A 70 -1.89 -13.95 11.75
C LYS A 70 -1.34 -13.79 13.15
N LYS A 71 -0.39 -12.87 13.38
CA LYS A 71 0.29 -12.73 14.69
C LYS A 71 -0.48 -11.85 15.70
N GLY A 72 -1.62 -11.28 15.34
CA GLY A 72 -2.43 -10.47 16.25
C GLY A 72 -3.91 -10.37 15.87
N LYS A 73 -4.75 -9.96 16.83
CA LYS A 73 -6.14 -9.56 16.55
C LYS A 73 -6.25 -8.16 15.92
N TYR A 74 -5.12 -7.51 15.68
CA TYR A 74 -5.03 -6.10 15.32
C TYR A 74 -4.57 -5.94 13.88
N GLY A 75 -4.98 -4.84 13.23
CA GLY A 75 -4.36 -4.38 12.00
C GLY A 75 -2.90 -3.99 12.23
N CYS A 76 -2.13 -3.82 11.17
CA CYS A 76 -0.72 -3.43 11.26
C CYS A 76 -0.29 -2.57 10.09
N VAL A 77 0.73 -1.73 10.33
CA VAL A 77 1.47 -1.09 9.24
C VAL A 77 2.06 -2.19 8.36
N HIS A 78 1.74 -2.14 7.07
CA HIS A 78 2.12 -3.15 6.09
C HIS A 78 3.29 -2.67 5.23
N HIS A 79 3.21 -1.45 4.69
CA HIS A 79 4.28 -0.86 3.90
C HIS A 79 4.23 0.67 3.96
N MET A 80 5.34 1.28 3.56
CA MET A 80 5.40 2.71 3.23
C MET A 80 5.47 2.87 1.72
N CYS A 81 4.70 3.80 1.15
CA CYS A 81 4.73 4.10 -0.28
C CYS A 81 5.39 5.45 -0.55
N TYR A 82 6.28 5.50 -1.54
CA TYR A 82 6.96 6.72 -1.96
C TYR A 82 6.74 7.02 -3.45
N ARG A 83 6.45 8.30 -3.75
CA ARG A 83 6.39 8.76 -5.13
C ARG A 83 7.77 8.86 -5.75
N CYS A 84 7.90 8.31 -6.95
CA CYS A 84 9.05 8.45 -7.82
C CYS A 84 8.64 8.97 -9.20
N THR A 85 9.62 9.44 -9.97
CA THR A 85 9.41 9.98 -11.32
C THR A 85 9.82 9.02 -12.43
N GLU A 86 10.65 8.03 -12.11
CA GLU A 86 11.17 7.02 -13.03
C GLU A 86 11.36 5.73 -12.20
N ILE A 87 10.43 4.79 -12.31
CA ILE A 87 10.35 3.62 -11.44
C ILE A 87 11.49 2.66 -11.72
N GLU A 88 11.89 2.48 -12.99
CA GLU A 88 13.00 1.62 -13.39
C GLU A 88 14.31 2.08 -12.73
N LYS A 89 14.66 3.37 -12.88
CA LYS A 89 15.84 3.95 -12.24
C LYS A 89 15.75 3.94 -10.71
N THR A 90 14.54 4.03 -10.17
CA THR A 90 14.33 3.96 -8.72
C THR A 90 14.60 2.56 -8.19
N LEU A 91 14.16 1.54 -8.91
CA LEU A 91 14.42 0.15 -8.58
C LEU A 91 15.91 -0.20 -8.73
N GLU A 92 16.58 0.28 -9.77
CA GLU A 92 18.04 0.13 -9.92
C GLU A 92 18.77 0.67 -8.68
N ARG A 93 18.49 1.92 -8.27
CA ARG A 93 19.08 2.51 -7.06
C ARG A 93 18.73 1.75 -5.78
N ALA A 94 17.51 1.23 -5.68
CA ALA A 94 17.09 0.46 -4.52
C ALA A 94 17.85 -0.87 -4.41
N VAL A 95 18.03 -1.56 -5.55
CA VAL A 95 18.81 -2.81 -5.62
C VAL A 95 20.28 -2.56 -5.34
N ASP A 96 20.87 -1.49 -5.89
CA ASP A 96 22.25 -1.08 -5.60
C ASP A 96 22.47 -0.76 -4.10
N ALA A 97 21.41 -0.30 -3.42
CA ALA A 97 21.41 -0.06 -1.98
C ALA A 97 21.14 -1.32 -1.13
N GLY A 98 20.92 -2.49 -1.74
CA GLY A 98 20.71 -3.76 -1.04
C GLY A 98 19.25 -4.17 -0.88
N ALA A 99 18.30 -3.51 -1.55
CA ALA A 99 16.92 -3.96 -1.59
C ALA A 99 16.74 -5.15 -2.54
N THR A 100 15.75 -6.00 -2.25
CA THR A 100 15.29 -7.06 -3.16
C THR A 100 13.94 -6.68 -3.75
N ILE A 101 13.79 -6.75 -5.08
CA ILE A 101 12.49 -6.57 -5.74
C ILE A 101 11.60 -7.77 -5.41
N VAL A 102 10.46 -7.52 -4.76
CA VAL A 102 9.47 -8.56 -4.40
C VAL A 102 8.22 -8.52 -5.29
N SER A 103 7.92 -7.37 -5.88
CA SER A 103 6.98 -7.25 -6.99
C SER A 103 7.56 -6.32 -8.06
N PRO A 104 7.73 -6.79 -9.32
CA PRO A 104 8.21 -5.94 -10.41
C PRO A 104 7.18 -4.86 -10.76
N PRO A 105 7.58 -3.83 -11.53
CA PRO A 105 6.67 -2.81 -12.03
C PRO A 105 5.41 -3.40 -12.68
N GLY A 106 4.26 -2.86 -12.30
CA GLY A 106 2.97 -3.20 -12.88
C GLY A 106 1.91 -2.13 -12.61
N PRO A 107 0.68 -2.28 -13.14
CA PRO A 107 -0.38 -1.31 -12.92
C PRO A 107 -0.68 -1.09 -11.43
N GLY A 108 -0.86 0.17 -11.02
CA GLY A 108 -1.08 0.57 -9.62
C GLY A 108 -2.42 0.19 -9.00
N GLY A 109 -3.36 -0.37 -9.76
CA GLY A 109 -4.66 -0.80 -9.25
C GLY A 109 -5.49 0.40 -8.75
N VAL A 110 -5.48 0.65 -7.44
CA VAL A 110 -6.26 1.73 -6.79
C VAL A 110 -5.76 3.13 -7.14
N HIS A 111 -4.48 3.23 -7.51
CA HIS A 111 -3.89 4.44 -8.06
C HIS A 111 -4.00 4.38 -9.57
N GLU A 112 -5.15 4.81 -10.12
CA GLU A 112 -5.35 4.93 -11.57
C GLU A 112 -4.22 5.78 -12.19
N ASP A 113 -3.84 5.43 -13.42
CA ASP A 113 -2.74 6.08 -14.14
C ASP A 113 -1.42 6.07 -13.36
N SER A 114 -1.05 4.90 -12.81
CA SER A 114 0.24 4.72 -12.16
C SER A 114 0.85 3.34 -12.37
N VAL A 115 2.17 3.30 -12.22
CA VAL A 115 2.97 2.08 -12.16
C VAL A 115 3.50 1.93 -10.73
N VAL A 116 3.37 0.73 -10.16
CA VAL A 116 3.83 0.41 -8.81
C VAL A 116 4.80 -0.77 -8.81
N ALA A 117 5.72 -0.77 -7.86
CA ALA A 117 6.63 -1.87 -7.59
C ALA A 117 6.91 -1.97 -6.09
N PHE A 118 7.16 -3.18 -5.61
CA PHE A 118 7.48 -3.43 -4.21
C PHE A 118 8.91 -3.96 -4.07
N VAL A 119 9.62 -3.41 -3.10
CA VAL A 119 10.94 -3.88 -2.67
C VAL A 119 10.94 -4.22 -1.19
N LEU A 120 11.85 -5.10 -0.78
CA LEU A 120 12.17 -5.38 0.61
C LEU A 120 13.61 -4.94 0.87
N HIS A 121 13.80 -4.00 1.79
CA HIS A 121 15.12 -3.56 2.23
C HIS A 121 15.40 -4.00 3.69
N PRO A 122 16.64 -4.38 4.05
CA PRO A 122 16.97 -4.81 5.42
C PRO A 122 16.62 -3.79 6.51
N ASP A 123 16.82 -2.49 6.23
CA ASP A 123 16.68 -1.45 7.25
C ASP A 123 15.25 -0.90 7.41
N PHE A 124 14.44 -0.91 6.37
CA PHE A 124 13.12 -0.25 6.36
C PHE A 124 12.00 -1.14 5.83
N GLY A 125 12.27 -2.42 5.57
CA GLY A 125 11.26 -3.41 5.28
C GLY A 125 10.58 -3.22 3.92
N LEU A 126 9.30 -3.61 3.87
CA LEU A 126 8.49 -3.59 2.64
C LEU A 126 8.19 -2.15 2.26
N THR A 127 8.61 -1.77 1.05
CA THR A 127 8.43 -0.42 0.50
C THR A 127 7.82 -0.50 -0.89
N GLU A 128 6.82 0.33 -1.12
CA GLU A 128 6.24 0.55 -2.43
C GLU A 128 6.84 1.81 -3.07
N PHE A 129 7.11 1.73 -4.37
CA PHE A 129 7.34 2.90 -5.20
C PHE A 129 6.18 3.05 -6.17
N VAL A 130 5.64 4.26 -6.26
CA VAL A 130 4.60 4.63 -7.22
C VAL A 130 5.11 5.72 -8.16
N GLU A 131 4.95 5.50 -9.46
CA GLU A 131 5.13 6.51 -10.51
C GLU A 131 3.77 6.83 -11.11
N VAL A 132 3.35 8.10 -11.00
CA VAL A 132 2.09 8.57 -11.59
C VAL A 132 2.34 8.93 -13.05
N THR A 133 1.75 8.15 -13.96
CA THR A 133 1.81 8.39 -15.40
C THR A 133 0.71 9.39 -15.74
N ARG A 134 1.07 10.63 -16.04
CA ARG A 134 0.09 11.65 -16.45
C ARG A 134 -0.55 11.35 -17.80
#